data_AF-T0FXJ2-F1
#
_entry.id   AF-T0FXJ2-F1
#
_cell.length_a   1.000
_cell.length_b   1.000
_cell.length_c   1.000
_cell.angle_alpha   90.00
_cell.angle_beta   90.00
_cell.angle_gamma   90.00
#
_symmetry.space_group_name_H-M   'P 1'
#
loop_
_entity.id
_entity.type
_entity.pdbx_description
1 polymer ?
#
loop_
_entity_poly.entity_id
_entity_poly.type
_entity_poly.pdbx_seq_one_letter_code
_entity_poly.pdbx_strand_id
1 'polypeptide(L)'
;MSWKKLTQYLLILLFPLCHGLNAYQEDGHFYTVQTVLNNFQTSSPLTKEEIALVAFCTQLPDEVPELDAISVYQKLALEHPFDYILWVFTDKGSPKTLGRMAEVQQLLHGLTGGDSEHLRNIAIVTLDRLRTELTSKKEKSPEKLCALGFAFHLLGDSFAHRKLRNSKKMYPTGRGHASDMTLPDHPVYNDDRVVEWESYAKGIPNLFRSDLKEIVINDDFKKVRELTGNNNPWHCIFGRKCEDKLRKILLHRLRESDSFPKYNPIQKDRYPAANCQEYVRRVVEQKDIPFTPDCGGSWKIYKQVSLNVWKSLGYFKDEKSRKQIELYEGDDLWQNR
;
A
#
# COMPACT_ATOMS: atom_id res chain seq x y z
N MET A 1 9.74 44.14 -0.77
CA MET A 1 10.18 42.73 -0.75
C MET A 1 10.84 42.44 -2.11
N SER A 2 12.12 42.06 -2.14
CA SER A 2 12.89 41.95 -3.39
C SER A 2 12.32 40.87 -4.32
N TRP A 3 12.19 41.18 -5.61
CA TRP A 3 11.71 40.29 -6.67
C TRP A 3 12.43 38.94 -6.69
N LYS A 4 13.72 38.92 -6.31
CA LYS A 4 14.52 37.69 -6.17
C LYS A 4 14.01 36.74 -5.09
N LYS A 5 13.49 37.27 -3.98
CA LYS A 5 12.86 36.45 -2.93
C LYS A 5 11.52 35.89 -3.41
N LEU A 6 10.73 36.68 -4.15
CA LEU A 6 9.44 36.23 -4.68
C LEU A 6 9.61 35.07 -5.68
N THR A 7 10.60 35.15 -6.58
CA THR A 7 10.94 34.06 -7.51
C THR A 7 11.46 32.81 -6.81
N GLN A 8 12.20 32.97 -5.70
CA GLN A 8 12.69 31.84 -4.91
C GLN A 8 11.55 31.12 -4.16
N TYR A 9 10.56 31.87 -3.64
CA TYR A 9 9.34 31.28 -3.07
C TYR A 9 8.45 30.63 -4.13
N LEU A 10 8.33 31.21 -5.33
CA LEU A 10 7.60 30.62 -6.47
C LEU A 10 8.25 29.32 -6.97
N LEU A 11 9.59 29.25 -7.04
CA LEU A 11 10.31 28.02 -7.38
C LEU A 11 10.13 26.93 -6.31
N ILE A 12 10.14 27.29 -5.02
CA ILE A 12 9.85 26.34 -3.92
C ILE A 12 8.39 25.88 -3.93
N LEU A 13 7.45 26.72 -4.40
CA LEU A 13 6.04 26.37 -4.62
C LEU A 13 5.80 25.52 -5.87
N LEU A 14 6.69 25.58 -6.86
CA LEU A 14 6.62 24.80 -8.11
C LEU A 14 7.34 23.44 -8.03
N PHE A 15 8.28 23.27 -7.11
CA PHE A 15 8.97 21.99 -6.90
C PHE A 15 8.05 20.82 -6.47
N PRO A 16 7.01 20.99 -5.61
CA PRO A 16 6.07 19.91 -5.28
C PRO A 16 5.22 19.46 -6.47
N LEU A 17 5.01 20.34 -7.47
CA LEU A 17 4.20 20.07 -8.66
C LEU A 17 5.01 19.35 -9.77
N CYS A 18 6.34 19.32 -9.68
CA CYS A 18 7.20 18.65 -10.66
C CYS A 18 7.54 17.19 -10.29
N HIS A 19 7.00 16.64 -9.19
CA HIS A 19 7.23 15.24 -8.79
C HIS A 19 6.27 14.27 -9.51
N GLY A 20 6.10 14.44 -10.82
CA GLY A 20 5.50 13.44 -11.73
C GLY A 20 6.44 12.26 -12.02
N LEU A 21 7.38 11.97 -11.12
CA LEU A 21 8.26 10.82 -11.18
C LEU A 21 7.68 9.76 -10.24
N ASN A 22 6.77 8.94 -10.78
CA ASN A 22 6.19 7.71 -10.22
C ASN A 22 6.64 7.44 -8.77
N ALA A 23 6.06 8.14 -7.79
CA ALA A 23 6.61 8.14 -6.43
C ALA A 23 6.52 6.76 -5.76
N TYR A 24 5.74 5.82 -6.32
CA TYR A 24 5.54 4.43 -5.90
C TYR A 24 5.68 3.49 -7.11
N GLN A 25 5.99 2.21 -6.88
CA GLN A 25 6.06 1.21 -7.94
C GLN A 25 4.83 0.29 -7.96
N GLU A 26 4.29 0.07 -9.16
CA GLU A 26 2.88 -0.22 -9.44
C GLU A 26 2.40 -1.67 -9.15
N ASP A 27 3.23 -2.57 -8.61
CA ASP A 27 2.86 -4.00 -8.62
C ASP A 27 3.43 -4.89 -7.50
N GLY A 28 4.24 -4.34 -6.60
CA GLY A 28 4.90 -5.12 -5.54
C GLY A 28 3.90 -5.78 -4.57
N HIS A 29 2.84 -5.05 -4.21
CA HIS A 29 1.76 -5.54 -3.36
C HIS A 29 1.01 -6.70 -4.02
N PHE A 30 0.58 -6.52 -5.27
CA PHE A 30 -0.14 -7.54 -6.04
C PHE A 30 0.62 -8.87 -6.09
N TYR A 31 1.86 -8.85 -6.62
CA TYR A 31 2.59 -10.09 -6.88
C TYR A 31 3.05 -10.78 -5.60
N THR A 32 3.38 -10.02 -4.54
CA THR A 32 3.76 -10.61 -3.26
C THR A 32 2.58 -11.35 -2.64
N VAL A 33 1.41 -10.72 -2.51
CA VAL A 33 0.22 -11.34 -1.93
C VAL A 33 -0.27 -12.51 -2.78
N GLN A 34 -0.36 -12.35 -4.09
CA GLN A 34 -0.77 -13.42 -5.01
C GLN A 34 0.15 -14.64 -4.88
N THR A 35 1.47 -14.43 -4.84
CA THR A 35 2.46 -15.51 -4.73
C THR A 35 2.34 -16.23 -3.40
N VAL A 36 2.32 -15.48 -2.30
CA VAL A 36 2.30 -16.05 -0.95
C VAL A 36 1.03 -16.85 -0.70
N LEU A 37 -0.15 -16.28 -0.98
CA LEU A 37 -1.43 -16.94 -0.70
C LEU A 37 -1.66 -18.21 -1.54
N ASN A 38 -1.06 -18.30 -2.74
CA ASN A 38 -1.13 -19.49 -3.58
C ASN A 38 -0.09 -20.58 -3.23
N ASN A 39 0.86 -20.29 -2.33
CA ASN A 39 1.99 -21.16 -2.04
C ASN A 39 2.14 -21.50 -0.55
N PHE A 40 1.01 -21.61 0.14
CA PHE A 40 0.94 -22.25 1.46
C PHE A 40 1.24 -23.76 1.36
N GLN A 41 1.85 -24.29 2.42
CA GLN A 41 2.12 -25.72 2.55
C GLN A 41 0.83 -26.51 2.82
N THR A 42 -0.10 -25.91 3.56
CA THR A 42 -1.46 -26.44 3.73
C THR A 42 -2.43 -25.76 2.77
N SER A 43 -3.59 -26.37 2.54
CA SER A 43 -4.66 -25.74 1.75
C SER A 43 -5.03 -24.37 2.31
N SER A 44 -5.06 -23.36 1.45
CA SER A 44 -5.54 -22.02 1.81
C SER A 44 -7.04 -22.07 2.12
N PRO A 45 -7.53 -21.31 3.11
CA PRO A 45 -8.97 -21.15 3.35
C PRO A 45 -9.65 -20.28 2.27
N LEU A 46 -8.88 -19.71 1.35
CA LEU A 46 -9.34 -18.95 0.20
C LEU A 46 -9.19 -19.76 -1.09
N THR A 47 -10.17 -19.68 -1.99
CA THR A 47 -10.06 -20.25 -3.34
C THR A 47 -9.08 -19.44 -4.20
N LYS A 48 -8.62 -19.99 -5.34
CA LYS A 48 -7.75 -19.26 -6.28
C LYS A 48 -8.38 -17.95 -6.76
N GLU A 49 -9.69 -17.94 -6.96
CA GLU A 49 -10.46 -16.76 -7.39
C GLU A 49 -10.55 -15.72 -6.27
N GLU A 50 -10.80 -16.16 -5.03
CA GLU A 50 -10.80 -15.28 -3.86
C GLU A 50 -9.41 -14.67 -3.63
N ILE A 51 -8.34 -15.45 -3.81
CA ILE A 51 -6.96 -14.96 -3.72
C ILE A 51 -6.68 -13.91 -4.81
N ALA A 52 -7.12 -14.15 -6.04
CA ALA A 52 -6.94 -13.18 -7.14
C ALA A 52 -7.63 -11.84 -6.84
N LEU A 53 -8.82 -11.87 -6.24
CA LEU A 53 -9.51 -10.65 -5.81
C LEU A 53 -8.78 -9.95 -4.65
N VAL A 54 -8.33 -10.70 -3.64
CA VAL A 54 -7.58 -10.14 -2.52
C VAL A 54 -6.29 -9.47 -3.03
N ALA A 55 -5.53 -10.14 -3.89
CA ALA A 55 -4.31 -9.59 -4.46
C ALA A 55 -4.59 -8.34 -5.31
N PHE A 56 -5.62 -8.38 -6.18
CA PHE A 56 -6.07 -7.21 -6.94
C PHE A 56 -6.40 -6.02 -6.02
N CYS A 57 -7.20 -6.24 -4.99
CA CYS A 57 -7.56 -5.19 -4.03
C CYS A 57 -6.40 -4.77 -3.11
N THR A 58 -5.30 -5.53 -3.07
CA THR A 58 -4.07 -5.08 -2.39
C THR A 58 -3.34 -4.02 -3.23
N GLN A 59 -3.49 -4.05 -4.56
CA GLN A 59 -2.89 -3.06 -5.46
C GLN A 59 -3.80 -1.87 -5.76
N LEU A 60 -5.12 -2.10 -5.69
CA LEU A 60 -6.14 -1.09 -5.97
C LEU A 60 -5.91 0.28 -5.30
N PRO A 61 -5.41 0.38 -4.05
CA PRO A 61 -5.08 1.67 -3.42
C PRO A 61 -4.14 2.55 -4.25
N ASP A 62 -3.15 1.97 -4.93
CA ASP A 62 -2.17 2.73 -5.73
C ASP A 62 -2.64 2.97 -7.18
N GLU A 63 -3.80 2.42 -7.56
CA GLU A 63 -4.30 2.43 -8.93
C GLU A 63 -5.44 3.44 -9.13
N VAL A 64 -6.12 3.85 -8.05
CA VAL A 64 -7.35 4.65 -8.13
C VAL A 64 -7.23 5.96 -7.35
N PRO A 65 -7.65 7.09 -7.92
CA PRO A 65 -7.36 8.42 -7.38
C PRO A 65 -7.99 8.68 -6.00
N GLU A 66 -9.06 7.97 -5.64
CA GLU A 66 -9.72 8.15 -4.35
C GLU A 66 -8.95 7.56 -3.18
N LEU A 67 -8.15 6.53 -3.45
CA LEU A 67 -7.39 5.77 -2.47
C LEU A 67 -5.88 6.02 -2.57
N ASP A 68 -5.39 6.58 -3.68
CA ASP A 68 -3.98 6.83 -3.91
C ASP A 68 -3.46 8.00 -3.05
N ALA A 69 -2.38 7.73 -2.30
CA ALA A 69 -1.74 8.68 -1.39
C ALA A 69 -1.33 10.00 -2.05
N ILE A 70 -0.91 9.98 -3.32
CA ILE A 70 -0.48 11.16 -4.08
C ILE A 70 -1.70 11.94 -4.57
N SER A 71 -2.68 11.26 -5.13
CA SER A 71 -3.87 11.83 -5.73
C SER A 71 -4.66 12.61 -4.69
N VAL A 72 -4.84 12.04 -3.49
CA VAL A 72 -5.49 12.76 -2.37
C VAL A 72 -4.67 13.95 -1.90
N TYR A 73 -3.35 13.86 -1.92
CA TYR A 73 -2.43 14.92 -1.56
C TYR A 73 -2.42 16.07 -2.58
N GLN A 74 -2.37 15.75 -3.87
CA GLN A 74 -2.40 16.72 -4.98
C GLN A 74 -3.75 17.44 -5.04
N LYS A 75 -4.85 16.70 -4.91
CA LYS A 75 -6.20 17.27 -4.87
C LYS A 75 -6.31 18.32 -3.76
N LEU A 76 -5.85 17.98 -2.56
CA LEU A 76 -5.82 18.91 -1.44
C LEU A 76 -4.98 20.17 -1.73
N ALA A 77 -3.78 20.00 -2.29
CA ALA A 77 -2.90 21.12 -2.60
C ALA A 77 -3.51 22.09 -3.64
N LEU A 78 -4.31 21.57 -4.57
CA LEU A 78 -5.00 22.34 -5.60
C LEU A 78 -6.28 23.03 -5.08
N GLU A 79 -7.12 22.30 -4.34
CA GLU A 79 -8.43 22.80 -3.88
C GLU A 79 -8.30 23.70 -2.64
N HIS A 80 -7.32 23.45 -1.77
CA HIS A 80 -7.15 24.13 -0.48
C HIS A 80 -5.69 24.58 -0.23
N PRO A 81 -5.12 25.46 -1.08
CA PRO A 81 -3.69 25.79 -1.04
C PRO A 81 -3.25 26.45 0.27
N PHE A 82 -4.11 27.23 0.94
CA PHE A 82 -3.78 27.87 2.21
C PHE A 82 -3.76 26.88 3.38
N ASP A 83 -4.75 25.99 3.46
CA ASP A 83 -4.77 24.91 4.46
C ASP A 83 -3.60 23.96 4.25
N TYR A 84 -3.28 23.67 2.99
CA TYR A 84 -2.10 22.89 2.61
C TYR A 84 -0.80 23.55 3.09
N ILE A 85 -0.59 24.84 2.81
CA ILE A 85 0.59 25.59 3.28
C ILE A 85 0.65 25.57 4.81
N LEU A 86 -0.45 25.87 5.49
CA LEU A 86 -0.51 25.87 6.95
C LEU A 86 -0.10 24.51 7.51
N TRP A 87 -0.65 23.43 6.95
CA TRP A 87 -0.30 22.07 7.34
C TRP A 87 1.17 21.75 7.11
N VAL A 88 1.71 22.05 5.92
CA VAL A 88 3.12 21.82 5.58
C VAL A 88 4.08 22.46 6.58
N PHE A 89 3.76 23.65 7.12
CA PHE A 89 4.64 24.38 8.03
C PHE A 89 4.36 24.15 9.51
N THR A 90 3.16 23.72 9.87
CA THR A 90 2.74 23.66 11.28
C THR A 90 2.27 22.29 11.73
N ASP A 91 2.16 21.32 10.83
CA ASP A 91 1.52 20.02 11.05
C ASP A 91 0.05 20.13 11.54
N LYS A 92 -0.59 21.31 11.36
CA LYS A 92 -1.98 21.59 11.78
C LYS A 92 -2.89 21.86 10.59
N GLY A 93 -4.15 21.47 10.71
CA GLY A 93 -5.24 22.01 9.91
C GLY A 93 -6.56 21.32 10.18
N SER A 94 -7.60 21.76 9.47
CA SER A 94 -8.97 21.33 9.70
C SER A 94 -9.17 19.86 9.34
N PRO A 95 -9.82 19.04 10.20
CA PRO A 95 -10.24 17.68 9.86
C PRO A 95 -11.14 17.64 8.62
N LYS A 96 -11.93 18.70 8.36
CA LYS A 96 -12.80 18.77 7.16
C LYS A 96 -12.00 18.86 5.86
N THR A 97 -10.80 19.42 5.92
CA THR A 97 -9.97 19.68 4.73
C THR A 97 -8.89 18.61 4.58
N LEU A 98 -8.18 18.32 5.68
CA LEU A 98 -7.03 17.41 5.68
C LEU A 98 -7.38 15.99 6.08
N GLY A 99 -8.55 15.79 6.68
CA GLY A 99 -8.92 14.51 7.28
C GLY A 99 -9.05 13.39 6.25
N ARG A 100 -9.44 13.69 5.00
CA ARG A 100 -9.43 12.70 3.90
C ARG A 100 -8.02 12.22 3.55
N MET A 101 -7.09 13.16 3.37
CA MET A 101 -5.67 12.83 3.12
C MET A 101 -5.11 12.02 4.29
N ALA A 102 -5.36 12.46 5.53
CA ALA A 102 -4.94 11.77 6.73
C ALA A 102 -5.53 10.36 6.80
N GLU A 103 -6.81 10.19 6.49
CA GLU A 103 -7.47 8.89 6.51
C GLU A 103 -6.83 7.91 5.52
N VAL A 104 -6.67 8.31 4.27
CA VAL A 104 -6.04 7.47 3.23
C VAL A 104 -4.58 7.20 3.57
N GLN A 105 -3.79 8.25 3.84
CA GLN A 105 -2.36 8.08 4.03
C GLN A 105 -1.99 7.36 5.33
N GLN A 106 -2.75 7.55 6.41
CA GLN A 106 -2.46 6.90 7.70
C GLN A 106 -3.07 5.51 7.77
N LEU A 107 -4.35 5.37 7.42
CA LEU A 107 -5.07 4.11 7.59
C LEU A 107 -4.77 3.14 6.46
N LEU A 108 -4.58 3.59 5.22
CA LEU A 108 -4.32 2.70 4.09
C LEU A 108 -2.82 2.59 3.82
N HIS A 109 -2.11 3.71 3.73
CA HIS A 109 -0.70 3.73 3.34
C HIS A 109 0.31 3.76 4.49
N GLY A 110 -0.12 3.75 5.75
CA GLY A 110 0.80 3.69 6.88
C GLY A 110 1.79 4.87 7.01
N LEU A 111 1.53 5.99 6.34
CA LEU A 111 2.34 7.21 6.37
C LEU A 111 2.08 7.99 7.66
N THR A 112 2.59 7.45 8.77
CA THR A 112 2.24 7.96 10.09
C THR A 112 3.26 8.87 10.76
N GLY A 113 4.51 8.82 10.34
CA GLY A 113 5.64 9.45 11.04
C GLY A 113 5.97 8.82 12.40
N GLY A 114 5.13 7.88 12.87
CA GLY A 114 5.19 7.25 14.17
C GLY A 114 6.15 6.05 14.22
N ASP A 115 6.00 5.24 15.25
CA ASP A 115 6.78 4.01 15.45
C ASP A 115 6.36 2.92 14.44
N SER A 116 7.33 2.28 13.80
CA SER A 116 7.08 1.32 12.72
C SER A 116 6.57 -0.04 13.23
N GLU A 117 6.98 -0.47 14.42
CA GLU A 117 6.49 -1.73 15.02
C GLU A 117 5.05 -1.58 15.51
N HIS A 118 4.70 -0.41 16.07
CA HIS A 118 3.33 -0.13 16.46
C HIS A 118 2.39 -0.17 15.24
N LEU A 119 2.74 0.51 14.14
CA LEU A 119 1.93 0.45 12.91
C LEU A 119 1.85 -0.96 12.34
N ARG A 120 2.95 -1.72 12.34
CA ARG A 120 2.94 -3.12 11.91
C ARG A 120 1.98 -3.96 12.74
N ASN A 121 1.95 -3.77 14.06
CA ASN A 121 1.02 -4.47 14.94
C ASN A 121 -0.45 -4.13 14.60
N ILE A 122 -0.74 -2.86 14.32
CA ILE A 122 -2.05 -2.44 13.83
C ILE A 122 -2.43 -3.14 12.53
N ALA A 123 -1.52 -3.21 11.56
CA ALA A 123 -1.77 -3.86 10.28
C ALA A 123 -2.06 -5.35 10.47
N ILE A 124 -1.26 -6.03 11.28
CA ILE A 124 -1.43 -7.45 11.64
C ILE A 124 -2.80 -7.69 12.28
N VAL A 125 -3.17 -6.92 13.30
CA VAL A 125 -4.43 -7.11 14.03
C VAL A 125 -5.64 -6.76 13.15
N THR A 126 -5.52 -5.76 12.27
CA THR A 126 -6.57 -5.40 11.30
C THR A 126 -6.81 -6.54 10.32
N LEU A 127 -5.74 -7.08 9.74
CA LEU A 127 -5.79 -8.21 8.82
C LEU A 127 -6.36 -9.46 9.51
N ASP A 128 -5.89 -9.78 10.71
CA ASP A 128 -6.36 -10.95 11.48
C ASP A 128 -7.87 -10.86 11.79
N ARG A 129 -8.39 -9.68 12.14
CA ARG A 129 -9.83 -9.47 12.37
C ARG A 129 -10.65 -9.70 11.10
N LEU A 130 -10.26 -9.09 9.98
CA LEU A 130 -10.95 -9.25 8.69
C LEU A 130 -10.91 -10.72 8.21
N ARG A 131 -9.75 -11.37 8.32
CA ARG A 131 -9.57 -12.79 7.99
C ARG A 131 -10.43 -13.69 8.87
N THR A 132 -10.46 -13.46 10.17
CA THR A 132 -11.25 -14.29 11.10
C THR A 132 -12.75 -14.18 10.81
N GLU A 133 -13.22 -12.97 10.50
CA GLU A 133 -14.62 -12.78 10.10
C GLU A 133 -14.94 -13.50 8.78
N LEU A 134 -14.04 -13.42 7.78
CA LEU A 134 -14.18 -14.09 6.50
C LEU A 134 -14.19 -15.62 6.60
N THR A 135 -13.28 -16.19 7.39
CA THR A 135 -13.13 -17.64 7.54
C THR A 135 -14.24 -18.28 8.39
N SER A 136 -14.96 -17.49 9.19
CA SER A 136 -16.12 -17.96 9.95
C SER A 136 -17.40 -18.16 9.11
N LYS A 137 -17.41 -17.72 7.84
CA LYS A 137 -18.59 -17.76 6.97
C LYS A 137 -18.38 -18.69 5.78
N LYS A 138 -19.45 -19.37 5.37
CA LYS A 138 -19.44 -20.28 4.20
C LYS A 138 -19.33 -19.52 2.88
N GLU A 139 -20.00 -18.38 2.77
CA GLU A 139 -19.91 -17.47 1.63
C GLU A 139 -19.22 -16.18 2.05
N LYS A 140 -18.27 -15.75 1.23
CA LYS A 140 -17.46 -14.54 1.45
C LYS A 140 -17.90 -13.50 0.44
N SER A 141 -18.36 -12.34 0.90
CA SER A 141 -18.75 -11.27 -0.04
C SER A 141 -17.50 -10.67 -0.71
N PRO A 142 -17.59 -10.26 -1.98
CA PRO A 142 -16.49 -9.61 -2.68
C PRO A 142 -15.93 -8.39 -1.92
N GLU A 143 -16.78 -7.61 -1.26
CA GLU A 143 -16.38 -6.41 -0.51
C GLU A 143 -15.50 -6.76 0.69
N LYS A 144 -15.79 -7.87 1.39
CA LYS A 144 -14.97 -8.31 2.53
C LYS A 144 -13.62 -8.87 2.08
N LEU A 145 -13.60 -9.60 0.96
CA LEU A 145 -12.36 -10.05 0.34
C LEU A 145 -11.52 -8.87 -0.12
N CYS A 146 -12.15 -7.86 -0.72
CA CYS A 146 -11.46 -6.64 -1.14
C CYS A 146 -10.95 -5.82 0.05
N ALA A 147 -11.74 -5.70 1.13
CA ALA A 147 -11.31 -5.10 2.39
C ALA A 147 -10.12 -5.85 3.03
N LEU A 148 -10.06 -7.18 2.91
CA LEU A 148 -8.89 -7.96 3.32
C LEU A 148 -7.66 -7.60 2.45
N GLY A 149 -7.85 -7.37 1.15
CA GLY A 149 -6.82 -6.83 0.27
C GLY A 149 -6.26 -5.48 0.75
N PHE A 150 -7.12 -4.54 1.13
CA PHE A 150 -6.68 -3.26 1.73
C PHE A 150 -5.86 -3.46 3.03
N ALA A 151 -6.20 -4.47 3.84
CA ALA A 151 -5.40 -4.80 5.02
C ALA A 151 -4.03 -5.41 4.69
N PHE A 152 -3.94 -6.19 3.61
CA PHE A 152 -2.64 -6.65 3.09
C PHE A 152 -1.80 -5.50 2.53
N HIS A 153 -2.44 -4.51 1.92
CA HIS A 153 -1.79 -3.29 1.42
C HIS A 153 -1.13 -2.54 2.59
N LEU A 154 -1.90 -2.20 3.63
CA LEU A 154 -1.37 -1.58 4.85
C LEU A 154 -0.25 -2.43 5.49
N LEU A 155 -0.41 -3.76 5.50
CA LEU A 155 0.64 -4.63 6.02
C LEU A 155 1.92 -4.50 5.21
N GLY A 156 1.86 -4.51 3.87
CA GLY A 156 3.02 -4.26 3.01
C GLY A 156 3.66 -2.91 3.29
N ASP A 157 2.85 -1.86 3.40
CA ASP A 157 3.30 -0.48 3.66
C ASP A 157 3.94 -0.31 5.03
N SER A 158 3.54 -1.12 6.02
CA SER A 158 4.20 -1.13 7.33
C SER A 158 5.67 -1.59 7.26
N PHE A 159 6.06 -2.27 6.18
CA PHE A 159 7.45 -2.59 5.85
C PHE A 159 8.02 -1.58 4.86
N ALA A 160 7.28 -1.21 3.81
CA ALA A 160 7.75 -0.30 2.75
C ALA A 160 8.04 1.11 3.25
N HIS A 161 7.10 1.73 3.96
CA HIS A 161 7.17 3.14 4.31
C HIS A 161 7.95 3.42 5.60
N ARG A 162 8.96 2.60 5.89
CA ARG A 162 9.95 2.84 6.94
C ARG A 162 11.04 3.77 6.43
N LYS A 163 11.47 4.73 7.25
CA LYS A 163 12.55 5.65 6.88
C LYS A 163 13.85 4.89 6.63
N LEU A 164 14.48 5.14 5.48
CA LEU A 164 15.74 4.45 5.11
C LEU A 164 16.86 4.67 6.14
N ARG A 165 16.93 5.86 6.74
CA ARG A 165 17.92 6.18 7.78
C ARG A 165 17.50 5.81 9.20
N ASN A 166 16.25 5.41 9.41
CA ASN A 166 15.72 5.04 10.73
C ASN A 166 14.48 4.14 10.57
N SER A 167 14.72 2.84 10.42
CA SER A 167 13.66 1.86 10.18
C SER A 167 12.65 1.72 11.32
N LYS A 168 12.95 2.28 12.51
CA LYS A 168 12.01 2.36 13.66
C LYS A 168 10.94 3.42 13.48
N LYS A 169 11.00 4.24 12.43
CA LYS A 169 10.05 5.32 12.16
C LYS A 169 9.44 5.18 10.77
N MET A 170 8.14 5.44 10.70
CA MET A 170 7.41 5.57 9.44
C MET A 170 7.67 6.93 8.79
N TYR A 171 7.44 7.04 7.49
CA TYR A 171 7.32 8.33 6.82
C TYR A 171 6.07 9.08 7.30
N PRO A 172 6.12 10.42 7.42
CA PRO A 172 5.00 11.21 7.90
C PRO A 172 3.89 11.34 6.86
N THR A 173 2.67 11.58 7.32
CA THR A 173 1.56 12.01 6.46
C THR A 173 1.96 13.24 5.65
N GLY A 174 1.36 13.30 4.46
CA GLY A 174 1.39 14.33 3.46
C GLY A 174 2.60 14.22 2.54
N ARG A 175 3.79 14.64 3.00
CA ARG A 175 4.98 14.55 2.13
C ARG A 175 5.51 13.11 1.97
N GLY A 176 5.10 12.18 2.84
CA GLY A 176 5.53 10.79 2.76
C GLY A 176 7.07 10.67 2.73
N HIS A 177 7.56 9.86 1.81
CA HIS A 177 8.99 9.68 1.52
C HIS A 177 9.49 10.54 0.37
N ALA A 178 8.90 11.72 0.11
CA ALA A 178 9.39 12.61 -0.95
C ALA A 178 10.90 12.91 -0.83
N SER A 179 11.48 12.93 0.38
CA SER A 179 12.93 13.11 0.60
C SER A 179 13.79 11.94 0.12
N ASP A 180 13.21 10.74 0.12
CA ASP A 180 13.87 9.48 -0.24
C ASP A 180 13.35 8.96 -1.60
N MET A 181 12.60 9.80 -2.33
CA MET A 181 11.99 9.48 -3.62
C MET A 181 11.22 8.16 -3.56
N THR A 182 11.30 7.32 -4.59
CA THR A 182 10.61 6.03 -4.69
C THR A 182 11.35 4.90 -3.97
N LEU A 183 12.57 5.17 -3.48
CA LEU A 183 13.50 4.15 -2.99
C LEU A 183 12.91 3.22 -1.91
N PRO A 184 12.08 3.69 -0.96
CA PRO A 184 11.46 2.82 0.04
C PRO A 184 10.54 1.75 -0.56
N ASP A 185 9.97 1.99 -1.73
CA ASP A 185 8.94 1.13 -2.33
C ASP A 185 9.55 -0.03 -3.12
N HIS A 186 10.86 -0.02 -3.34
CA HIS A 186 11.59 -1.06 -4.06
C HIS A 186 12.14 -2.10 -3.08
N PRO A 187 11.60 -3.33 -3.03
CA PRO A 187 12.15 -4.41 -2.21
C PRO A 187 13.62 -4.68 -2.52
N VAL A 188 14.06 -4.48 -3.77
CA VAL A 188 15.44 -4.76 -4.19
C VAL A 188 16.30 -3.51 -4.32
N TYR A 189 15.95 -2.42 -3.63
CA TYR A 189 16.83 -1.24 -3.54
C TYR A 189 18.14 -1.55 -2.81
N ASN A 190 18.08 -2.27 -1.69
CA ASN A 190 19.25 -2.72 -0.92
C ASN A 190 18.93 -3.97 -0.09
N ASP A 191 19.95 -4.53 0.57
CA ASP A 191 19.81 -5.78 1.34
C ASP A 191 18.80 -5.64 2.51
N ASP A 192 18.77 -4.49 3.19
CA ASP A 192 17.82 -4.24 4.28
C ASP A 192 16.37 -4.27 3.78
N ARG A 193 16.10 -3.70 2.60
CA ARG A 193 14.78 -3.71 1.94
C ARG A 193 14.36 -5.12 1.55
N VAL A 194 15.29 -5.95 1.07
CA VAL A 194 15.00 -7.36 0.75
C VAL A 194 14.66 -8.13 2.04
N VAL A 195 15.38 -7.90 3.13
CA VAL A 195 15.11 -8.53 4.43
C VAL A 195 13.73 -8.12 4.97
N GLU A 196 13.35 -6.85 4.85
CA GLU A 196 12.02 -6.37 5.26
C GLU A 196 10.92 -6.97 4.37
N TRP A 197 11.09 -7.00 3.05
CA TRP A 197 10.14 -7.65 2.14
C TRP A 197 10.00 -9.15 2.41
N GLU A 198 11.11 -9.85 2.66
CA GLU A 198 11.08 -11.28 2.99
C GLU A 198 10.37 -11.52 4.34
N SER A 199 10.60 -10.65 5.32
CA SER A 199 9.91 -10.70 6.61
C SER A 199 8.40 -10.48 6.45
N TYR A 200 7.99 -9.57 5.57
CA TYR A 200 6.60 -9.38 5.18
C TYR A 200 6.02 -10.66 4.55
N ALA A 201 6.67 -11.20 3.51
CA ALA A 201 6.19 -12.37 2.79
C ALA A 201 6.11 -13.63 3.68
N LYS A 202 7.12 -13.84 4.55
CA LYS A 202 7.15 -14.95 5.54
C LYS A 202 6.17 -14.76 6.69
N GLY A 203 5.81 -13.51 7.01
CA GLY A 203 4.86 -13.21 8.08
C GLY A 203 3.41 -13.56 7.73
N ILE A 204 3.03 -13.46 6.45
CA ILE A 204 1.66 -13.71 5.99
C ILE A 204 1.15 -15.13 6.33
N PRO A 205 1.85 -16.24 6.04
CA PRO A 205 1.39 -17.60 6.37
C PRO A 205 1.06 -17.81 7.84
N ASN A 206 1.80 -17.18 8.75
CA ASN A 206 1.52 -17.26 10.19
C ASN A 206 0.12 -16.73 10.51
N LEU A 207 -0.34 -15.71 9.77
CA LEU A 207 -1.70 -15.19 9.84
C LEU A 207 -2.74 -16.17 9.30
N PHE A 208 -2.35 -17.30 8.71
CA PHE A 208 -3.25 -18.38 8.25
C PHE A 208 -2.97 -19.71 8.97
N ARG A 209 -2.12 -19.70 10.01
CA ARG A 209 -1.65 -20.92 10.70
C ARG A 209 -1.10 -21.96 9.72
N SER A 210 -0.38 -21.47 8.71
CA SER A 210 0.26 -22.26 7.67
C SER A 210 1.71 -21.81 7.53
N ASP A 211 2.49 -22.60 6.80
CA ASP A 211 3.85 -22.29 6.39
C ASP A 211 3.90 -22.03 4.89
N LEU A 212 4.93 -21.32 4.40
CA LEU A 212 5.22 -21.29 2.96
C LEU A 212 5.83 -22.63 2.53
N LYS A 213 5.54 -23.04 1.29
CA LYS A 213 6.28 -24.13 0.66
C LYS A 213 7.78 -23.86 0.68
N GLU A 214 8.57 -24.87 1.02
CA GLU A 214 10.03 -24.77 1.13
C GLU A 214 10.69 -24.20 -0.13
N ILE A 215 10.15 -24.48 -1.31
CA ILE A 215 10.69 -23.96 -2.57
C ILE A 215 10.64 -22.43 -2.66
N VAL A 216 9.60 -21.79 -2.10
CA VAL A 216 9.52 -20.32 -2.04
C VAL A 216 10.61 -19.79 -1.10
N ILE A 217 10.80 -20.47 0.03
CA ILE A 217 11.75 -20.05 1.07
C ILE A 217 13.21 -20.24 0.62
N ASN A 218 13.54 -21.41 0.09
CA ASN A 218 14.91 -21.85 -0.17
C ASN A 218 15.42 -21.48 -1.56
N ASP A 219 14.52 -21.26 -2.52
CA ASP A 219 14.88 -20.93 -3.90
C ASP A 219 14.50 -19.48 -4.25
N ASP A 220 13.21 -19.14 -4.20
CA ASP A 220 12.76 -17.82 -4.69
C ASP A 220 13.34 -16.66 -3.86
N PHE A 221 13.27 -16.71 -2.53
CA PHE A 221 13.87 -15.66 -1.69
C PHE A 221 15.38 -15.57 -1.84
N LYS A 222 16.06 -16.71 -2.04
CA LYS A 222 17.50 -16.72 -2.32
C LYS A 222 17.80 -15.99 -3.63
N LYS A 223 17.07 -16.30 -4.71
CA LYS A 223 17.19 -15.61 -6.00
C LYS A 223 16.94 -14.11 -5.88
N VAL A 224 15.99 -13.69 -5.04
CA VAL A 224 15.72 -12.26 -4.79
C VAL A 224 16.88 -11.59 -4.05
N ARG A 225 17.45 -12.22 -3.02
CA ARG A 225 18.64 -11.71 -2.33
C ARG A 225 19.85 -11.55 -3.25
N GLU A 226 19.99 -12.42 -4.26
CA GLU A 226 21.04 -12.32 -5.28
C GLU A 226 20.84 -11.13 -6.25
N LEU A 227 19.65 -10.51 -6.28
CA LEU A 227 19.41 -9.27 -7.02
C LEU A 227 20.09 -8.07 -6.33
N THR A 228 20.31 -8.14 -5.01
CA THR A 228 21.01 -7.15 -4.21
C THR A 228 22.36 -7.71 -3.72
N GLY A 229 23.09 -6.94 -2.90
CA GLY A 229 24.33 -7.38 -2.26
C GLY A 229 25.64 -7.07 -2.99
N ASN A 230 26.76 -7.51 -2.39
CA ASN A 230 28.13 -7.17 -2.78
C ASN A 230 28.51 -7.48 -4.24
N ASN A 231 27.76 -8.38 -4.90
CA ASN A 231 28.00 -8.73 -6.30
C ASN A 231 27.31 -7.76 -7.29
N ASN A 232 26.37 -6.92 -6.83
CA ASN A 232 25.58 -6.00 -7.66
C ASN A 232 25.31 -4.62 -6.98
N PRO A 233 26.30 -3.96 -6.35
CA PRO A 233 26.06 -2.82 -5.45
C PRO A 233 25.47 -1.56 -6.12
N TRP A 234 25.47 -1.47 -7.45
CA TRP A 234 25.01 -0.30 -8.20
C TRP A 234 23.83 -0.59 -9.15
N HIS A 235 23.33 -1.83 -9.19
CA HIS A 235 22.42 -2.26 -10.26
C HIS A 235 20.98 -1.80 -10.09
N CYS A 236 20.55 -1.48 -8.86
CA CYS A 236 19.15 -1.22 -8.52
C CYS A 236 18.87 0.23 -8.10
N ILE A 237 19.88 1.10 -8.10
CA ILE A 237 19.75 2.51 -7.64
C ILE A 237 19.03 3.37 -8.69
N PHE A 238 19.15 3.01 -9.98
CA PHE A 238 18.52 3.73 -11.09
C PHE A 238 17.95 2.77 -12.14
N GLY A 239 16.76 2.21 -11.89
CA GLY A 239 15.94 1.60 -12.94
C GLY A 239 15.11 0.38 -12.52
N ARG A 240 14.07 0.10 -13.32
CA ARG A 240 13.11 -0.98 -13.13
C ARG A 240 13.68 -2.40 -13.29
N LYS A 241 14.96 -2.57 -13.64
CA LYS A 241 15.52 -3.89 -14.02
C LYS A 241 15.55 -4.91 -12.89
N CYS A 242 15.91 -4.51 -11.67
CA CYS A 242 15.93 -5.44 -10.53
C CYS A 242 14.52 -5.85 -10.14
N GLU A 243 13.60 -4.89 -10.15
CA GLU A 243 12.19 -5.12 -9.87
C GLU A 243 11.52 -5.99 -10.94
N ASP A 244 11.82 -5.78 -12.23
CA ASP A 244 11.41 -6.66 -13.31
C ASP A 244 11.90 -8.11 -13.10
N LYS A 245 13.08 -8.29 -12.52
CA LYS A 245 13.62 -9.62 -12.17
C LYS A 245 12.92 -10.21 -10.96
N LEU A 246 12.69 -9.44 -9.90
CA LEU A 246 11.88 -9.85 -8.75
C LEU A 246 10.50 -10.34 -9.23
N ARG A 247 9.81 -9.52 -10.03
CA ARG A 247 8.54 -9.91 -10.64
C ARG A 247 8.63 -11.17 -11.47
N LYS A 248 9.68 -11.34 -12.29
CA LYS A 248 9.85 -12.59 -13.08
C LYS A 248 10.01 -13.82 -12.19
N ILE A 249 10.70 -13.70 -11.05
CA ILE A 249 10.81 -14.78 -10.05
C ILE A 249 9.41 -15.12 -9.50
N LEU A 250 8.65 -14.12 -9.06
CA LEU A 250 7.30 -14.32 -8.51
C LEU A 250 6.32 -14.87 -9.55
N LEU A 251 6.33 -14.35 -10.78
CA LEU A 251 5.52 -14.83 -11.89
C LEU A 251 5.86 -16.27 -12.28
N HIS A 252 7.14 -16.65 -12.24
CA HIS A 252 7.56 -18.02 -12.48
C HIS A 252 6.96 -18.96 -11.43
N ARG A 253 7.02 -18.60 -10.14
CA ARG A 253 6.37 -19.36 -9.05
C ARG A 253 4.87 -19.52 -9.27
N LEU A 254 4.19 -18.45 -9.68
CA LEU A 254 2.75 -18.47 -9.96
C LEU A 254 2.38 -19.36 -11.16
N ARG A 255 3.25 -19.48 -12.17
CA ARG A 255 3.05 -20.44 -13.28
C ARG A 255 3.16 -21.88 -12.81
N GLU A 256 4.18 -22.19 -11.99
CA GLU A 256 4.39 -23.54 -11.47
C GLU A 256 3.26 -24.00 -10.54
N SER A 257 2.59 -23.07 -9.85
CA SER A 257 1.44 -23.37 -8.99
C SER A 257 0.10 -23.37 -9.72
N ASP A 258 0.08 -23.20 -11.05
CA ASP A 258 -1.15 -23.01 -11.85
C ASP A 258 -2.03 -21.87 -11.30
N SER A 259 -1.40 -20.79 -10.83
CA SER A 259 -2.05 -19.62 -10.25
C SER A 259 -1.63 -18.33 -10.98
N PHE A 260 -1.28 -18.46 -12.26
CA PHE A 260 -0.84 -17.33 -13.07
C PHE A 260 -1.95 -16.28 -13.17
N PRO A 261 -1.68 -15.02 -12.78
CA PRO A 261 -2.71 -13.99 -12.75
C PRO A 261 -3.06 -13.53 -14.15
N LYS A 262 -4.36 -13.29 -14.39
CA LYS A 262 -4.84 -12.64 -15.63
C LYS A 262 -4.67 -11.13 -15.56
N TYR A 263 -5.04 -10.54 -14.41
CA TYR A 263 -4.78 -9.13 -14.12
C TYR A 263 -3.27 -8.84 -14.08
N ASN A 264 -2.88 -7.72 -14.68
CA ASN A 264 -1.52 -7.23 -14.72
C ASN A 264 -1.52 -5.73 -14.38
N PRO A 265 -1.10 -5.32 -13.17
CA PRO A 265 -1.15 -3.93 -12.74
C PRO A 265 -0.25 -2.99 -13.56
N ILE A 266 0.84 -3.51 -14.16
CA ILE A 266 1.73 -2.72 -15.05
C ILE A 266 0.98 -2.23 -16.30
N GLN A 267 -0.12 -2.88 -16.65
CA GLN A 267 -0.98 -2.51 -17.77
C GLN A 267 -2.15 -1.64 -17.30
N LYS A 268 -1.98 -0.78 -16.29
CA LYS A 268 -3.05 0.10 -15.80
C LYS A 268 -3.72 0.93 -16.90
N ASP A 269 -2.96 1.36 -17.91
CA ASP A 269 -3.47 2.10 -19.08
C ASP A 269 -4.47 1.30 -19.93
N ARG A 270 -4.54 -0.03 -19.74
CA ARG A 270 -5.55 -0.92 -20.34
C ARG A 270 -6.94 -0.74 -19.70
N TYR A 271 -7.01 -0.11 -18.53
CA TYR A 271 -8.23 0.10 -17.75
C TYR A 271 -8.40 1.59 -17.38
N PRO A 272 -8.42 2.53 -18.34
CA PRO A 272 -8.51 3.95 -18.02
C PRO A 272 -9.83 4.22 -17.30
N ALA A 273 -9.81 4.80 -16.10
CA ALA A 273 -11.00 5.00 -15.29
C ALA A 273 -10.93 6.33 -14.54
N ALA A 274 -12.07 6.98 -14.34
CA ALA A 274 -12.13 8.23 -13.60
C ALA A 274 -12.27 8.02 -12.08
N ASN A 275 -12.68 6.82 -11.66
CA ASN A 275 -12.94 6.46 -10.27
C ASN A 275 -12.75 4.95 -10.06
N CYS A 276 -12.68 4.54 -8.80
CA CYS A 276 -12.46 3.15 -8.41
C CYS A 276 -13.49 2.17 -9.00
N GLN A 277 -14.78 2.51 -8.93
CA GLN A 277 -15.83 1.57 -9.33
C GLN A 277 -15.79 1.30 -10.85
N GLU A 278 -15.47 2.32 -11.63
CA GLU A 278 -15.23 2.19 -13.07
C GLU A 278 -14.00 1.33 -13.35
N TYR A 279 -12.89 1.53 -12.63
CA TYR A 279 -11.67 0.72 -12.77
C TYR A 279 -11.97 -0.77 -12.52
N VAL A 280 -12.60 -1.08 -11.39
CA VAL A 280 -13.01 -2.46 -11.03
C VAL A 280 -13.90 -3.07 -12.11
N ARG A 281 -14.91 -2.33 -12.59
CA ARG A 281 -15.79 -2.83 -13.66
C ARG A 281 -15.02 -3.16 -14.93
N ARG A 282 -14.09 -2.32 -15.36
CA ARG A 282 -13.28 -2.55 -16.57
C ARG A 282 -12.40 -3.78 -16.44
N VAL A 283 -11.80 -4.01 -15.27
CA VAL A 283 -10.98 -5.20 -15.02
C VAL A 283 -11.83 -6.48 -15.05
N VAL A 284 -13.05 -6.44 -14.48
CA VAL A 284 -14.00 -7.57 -14.52
C VAL A 284 -14.54 -7.82 -15.92
N GLU A 285 -14.91 -6.78 -16.68
CA GLU A 285 -15.40 -6.89 -18.06
C GLU A 285 -14.36 -7.58 -18.97
N GLN A 286 -13.08 -7.39 -18.69
CA GLN A 286 -11.97 -8.07 -19.36
C GLN A 286 -11.70 -9.48 -18.83
N LYS A 287 -12.47 -9.95 -17.84
CA LYS A 287 -12.38 -11.27 -17.19
C LYS A 287 -11.04 -11.52 -16.50
N ASP A 288 -10.38 -10.44 -16.07
CA ASP A 288 -9.09 -10.50 -15.40
C ASP A 288 -9.24 -10.79 -13.90
N ILE A 289 -10.39 -10.45 -13.31
CA ILE A 289 -10.86 -10.92 -12.00
C ILE A 289 -12.33 -11.37 -12.09
N PRO A 290 -12.79 -12.33 -11.27
CA PRO A 290 -14.12 -12.93 -11.42
C PRO A 290 -15.24 -12.21 -10.63
N PHE A 291 -14.90 -11.25 -9.78
CA PHE A 291 -15.87 -10.57 -8.91
C PHE A 291 -15.80 -9.06 -9.07
N THR A 292 -16.96 -8.39 -9.00
CA THR A 292 -17.08 -6.93 -9.00
C THR A 292 -17.35 -6.45 -7.57
N PRO A 293 -16.34 -6.20 -6.73
CA PRO A 293 -16.57 -5.58 -5.43
C PRO A 293 -17.13 -4.16 -5.59
N ASP A 294 -17.99 -3.76 -4.65
CA ASP A 294 -18.32 -2.36 -4.44
C ASP A 294 -17.16 -1.66 -3.70
N CYS A 295 -16.50 -0.70 -4.35
CA CYS A 295 -15.35 0.00 -3.75
C CYS A 295 -15.76 0.72 -2.45
N GLY A 296 -16.96 1.31 -2.44
CA GLY A 296 -17.54 2.01 -1.30
C GLY A 296 -17.67 1.14 -0.06
N GLY A 297 -18.33 0.00 -0.24
CA GLY A 297 -18.55 -1.01 0.77
C GLY A 297 -17.24 -1.63 1.25
N SER A 298 -16.34 -1.94 0.33
CA SER A 298 -15.01 -2.50 0.66
C SER A 298 -14.23 -1.56 1.58
N TRP A 299 -14.18 -0.27 1.21
CA TRP A 299 -13.53 0.76 2.03
C TRP A 299 -14.20 0.93 3.38
N LYS A 300 -15.52 1.00 3.43
CA LYS A 300 -16.26 1.16 4.69
C LYS A 300 -15.98 0.02 5.66
N ILE A 301 -15.96 -1.22 5.17
CA ILE A 301 -15.61 -2.41 5.97
C ILE A 301 -14.17 -2.28 6.49
N TYR A 302 -13.21 -2.00 5.61
CA TYR A 302 -11.81 -1.85 5.97
C TYR A 302 -11.59 -0.74 7.00
N LYS A 303 -12.05 0.47 6.70
CA LYS A 303 -11.95 1.66 7.55
C LYS A 303 -12.50 1.38 8.94
N GLN A 304 -13.70 0.81 9.02
CA GLN A 304 -14.34 0.54 10.30
C GLN A 304 -13.53 -0.43 11.17
N VAL A 305 -13.01 -1.52 10.58
CA VAL A 305 -12.18 -2.48 11.31
C VAL A 305 -10.85 -1.85 11.71
N SER A 306 -10.17 -1.19 10.77
CA SER A 306 -8.89 -0.50 10.99
C SER A 306 -9.03 0.52 12.12
N LEU A 307 -9.93 1.50 12.01
CA LEU A 307 -10.15 2.51 13.07
C LEU A 307 -10.39 1.90 14.45
N ASN A 308 -11.17 0.83 14.54
CA ASN A 308 -11.42 0.14 15.81
C ASN A 308 -10.13 -0.48 16.37
N VAL A 309 -9.27 -1.05 15.52
CA VAL A 309 -7.95 -1.57 15.92
C VAL A 309 -7.05 -0.44 16.42
N TRP A 310 -6.91 0.63 15.63
CA TRP A 310 -6.09 1.79 15.99
C TRP A 310 -6.51 2.39 17.34
N LYS A 311 -7.83 2.56 17.57
CA LYS A 311 -8.38 3.02 18.85
C LYS A 311 -8.05 2.04 19.99
N SER A 312 -8.24 0.74 19.76
CA SER A 312 -8.02 -0.29 20.80
C SER A 312 -6.56 -0.45 21.21
N LEU A 313 -5.62 -0.28 20.26
CA LEU A 313 -4.18 -0.36 20.52
C LEU A 313 -3.59 0.95 21.04
N GLY A 314 -4.44 1.98 21.23
CA GLY A 314 -4.03 3.23 21.85
C GLY A 314 -3.15 4.11 20.98
N TYR A 315 -3.09 3.88 19.66
CA TYR A 315 -2.26 4.67 18.74
C TYR A 315 -2.52 6.17 18.90
N PHE A 316 -3.81 6.56 18.92
CA PHE A 316 -4.21 7.96 19.05
C PHE A 316 -3.89 8.60 20.42
N LYS A 317 -3.47 7.78 21.40
CA LYS A 317 -3.10 8.22 22.75
C LYS A 317 -1.60 8.30 22.96
N ASP A 318 -0.79 7.77 22.04
CA ASP A 318 0.68 7.80 22.16
C ASP A 318 1.25 9.12 21.63
N GLU A 319 1.58 10.02 22.55
CA GLU A 319 2.14 11.33 22.22
C GLU A 319 3.55 11.28 21.62
N LYS A 320 4.26 10.14 21.72
CA LYS A 320 5.61 9.96 21.14
C LYS A 320 5.58 9.49 19.69
N SER A 321 4.43 8.99 19.22
CA SER A 321 4.16 8.69 17.81
C SER A 321 3.42 9.82 17.09
N ARG A 322 3.02 10.89 17.80
CA ARG A 322 2.31 12.06 17.25
C ARG A 322 3.16 12.91 16.29
N LYS A 323 2.85 12.80 15.00
CA LYS A 323 2.88 13.87 13.99
C LYS A 323 1.78 13.63 12.97
N GLN A 324 0.51 13.73 13.39
CA GLN A 324 -0.64 13.32 12.58
C GLN A 324 -1.86 14.21 12.87
N ILE A 325 -2.47 14.71 11.79
CA ILE A 325 -3.76 15.42 11.75
C ILE A 325 -4.87 14.51 12.32
N GLU A 326 -5.84 15.08 13.05
CA GLU A 326 -7.03 14.36 13.50
C GLU A 326 -7.79 13.73 12.31
N LEU A 327 -8.12 12.44 12.43
CA LEU A 327 -8.83 11.70 11.39
C LEU A 327 -10.24 12.26 11.16
N TYR A 328 -10.71 12.20 9.91
CA TYR A 328 -12.07 12.59 9.56
C TYR A 328 -13.09 11.58 10.09
N GLU A 329 -14.17 12.06 10.69
CA GLU A 329 -15.26 11.20 11.20
C GLU A 329 -16.35 10.89 10.16
N GLY A 330 -16.30 11.45 8.95
CA GLY A 330 -17.31 11.24 7.90
C GLY A 330 -17.05 10.04 6.98
N ASP A 331 -18.07 9.63 6.22
CA ASP A 331 -18.11 8.45 5.33
C ASP A 331 -18.17 8.84 3.83
N ASP A 332 -17.74 10.05 3.47
CA ASP A 332 -18.00 10.68 2.16
C ASP A 332 -16.94 10.41 1.08
N LEU A 333 -15.99 9.49 1.32
CA LEU A 333 -14.90 9.16 0.36
C LEU A 333 -15.41 8.86 -1.06
N TRP A 334 -16.63 8.31 -1.13
CA TRP A 334 -17.33 7.87 -2.34
C TRP A 334 -18.44 8.81 -2.81
N GLN A 335 -18.68 9.90 -2.10
CA GLN A 335 -19.62 10.93 -2.53
C GLN A 335 -18.90 11.84 -3.53
N ASN A 336 -18.99 11.46 -4.81
CA ASN A 336 -18.68 12.37 -5.90
C ASN A 336 -19.52 13.65 -5.72
N ARG A 337 -18.85 14.77 -5.46
CA ARG A 337 -19.38 16.10 -5.76
C ARG A 337 -18.44 16.76 -6.75
#